data_AF-A0A8J3IGW6-F1
#
_entry.id   AF-A0A8J3IGW6-F1
#
_cell.length_a   1.000
_cell.length_b   1.000
_cell.length_c   1.000
_cell.angle_alpha   90.00
_cell.angle_beta   90.00
_cell.angle_gamma   90.00
#
_symmetry.space_group_name_H-M   'P 1'
#
loop_
_entity.id
_entity.type
_entity.pdbx_description
1 polymer ?
#
loop_
_entity_poly.entity_id
_entity_poly.type
_entity_poly.pdbx_seq_one_letter_code
_entity_poly.pdbx_strand_id
1 'polypeptide(L)' 'MQWNEFRRPVSVDFVPRGSLCEWCGKPAERQLTAIGGVFHNESGMFCRPCGEKFSQSVMNSLQAATAVQLDPQQNA' A
#
# COMPACT_ATOMS: atom_id res chain seq x y z
N MET A 1 -2.11 -15.20 -1.64
CA MET A 1 -2.11 -13.77 -1.29
C MET A 1 -3.03 -13.57 -0.10
N GLN A 2 -2.52 -13.08 1.04
CA GLN A 2 -3.34 -12.85 2.24
C GLN A 2 -3.92 -11.44 2.14
N TRP A 3 -5.16 -11.36 1.66
CA TRP A 3 -5.93 -10.11 1.63
C TRP A 3 -6.54 -9.88 3.01
N ASN A 4 -6.71 -8.61 3.43
CA ASN A 4 -7.51 -8.33 4.63
C ASN A 4 -8.98 -8.74 4.42
N GLU A 5 -9.73 -8.80 5.52
CA GLU A 5 -11.18 -9.10 5.53
C GLU A 5 -11.99 -8.20 4.59
N PHE A 6 -11.50 -6.99 4.32
CA PHE A 6 -12.12 -5.99 3.45
C PHE A 6 -11.65 -6.03 1.99
N ARG A 7 -10.75 -6.96 1.63
CA ARG A 7 -10.08 -7.06 0.32
C ARG A 7 -9.45 -5.75 -0.15
N ARG A 8 -8.95 -4.93 0.78
CA ARG A 8 -8.27 -3.67 0.50
C ARG A 8 -6.76 -3.89 0.35
N PRO A 9 -6.09 -3.11 -0.51
CA PRO A 9 -4.64 -3.19 -0.72
C PRO A 9 -3.83 -2.65 0.47
N VAL A 10 -4.46 -1.91 1.38
CA VAL A 10 -3.81 -1.30 2.56
C VAL A 10 -4.68 -1.45 3.81
N SER A 11 -4.05 -1.52 5.00
CA SER A 11 -4.72 -1.22 6.27
C SER A 11 -4.84 0.30 6.43
N VAL A 12 -5.79 0.73 7.26
CA VAL A 12 -5.93 2.12 7.67
C VAL A 12 -5.96 2.16 9.19
N ASP A 13 -5.01 2.87 9.78
CA ASP A 13 -4.81 2.99 11.22
C ASP A 13 -4.76 4.47 11.65
N PHE A 14 -4.86 4.70 12.95
CA PHE A 14 -4.81 6.03 13.54
C PHE A 14 -3.39 6.62 13.50
N VAL A 15 -3.30 7.93 13.34
CA VAL A 15 -2.04 8.69 13.50
C VAL A 15 -2.00 9.40 14.85
N PRO A 16 -0.84 9.47 15.51
CA PRO A 16 -0.64 10.35 16.64
C PRO A 16 -0.97 11.80 16.29
N ARG A 17 -1.52 12.55 17.27
CA ARG A 17 -1.78 13.97 17.09
C ARG A 17 -0.48 14.72 16.82
N GLY A 18 -0.49 15.60 15.82
CA GLY A 18 0.69 16.38 15.43
C GLY A 18 1.62 15.68 14.45
N SER A 19 1.34 14.42 14.06
CA SER A 19 2.11 13.74 13.02
C SER A 19 2.04 14.49 11.68
N LEU A 20 3.14 14.45 10.94
CA LEU A 20 3.25 15.02 9.60
C LEU A 20 3.29 13.91 8.56
N CYS A 21 2.77 14.23 7.38
CA CYS A 21 2.80 13.40 6.20
C CYS A 21 4.25 13.21 5.76
N GLU A 22 4.69 11.97 5.65
CA GLU A 22 6.07 11.64 5.29
C GLU A 22 6.44 12.08 3.88
N TRP A 23 5.45 12.32 3.00
CA TRP A 23 5.68 12.72 1.61
C TRP A 23 5.64 14.22 1.35
N CYS A 24 4.86 14.98 2.10
CA CYS A 24 4.68 16.42 1.82
C CYS A 24 4.80 17.33 3.04
N GLY A 25 5.04 16.79 4.23
CA GLY A 25 5.21 17.56 5.47
C GLY A 25 3.94 18.22 6.00
N LYS A 26 2.79 18.12 5.32
CA LYS A 26 1.49 18.59 5.82
C LYS A 26 0.96 17.66 6.92
N PRO A 27 -0.01 18.07 7.77
CA PRO A 27 -0.55 17.21 8.80
C PRO A 27 -0.99 15.84 8.27
N ALA A 28 -0.59 14.77 8.96
CA ALA A 28 -1.04 13.43 8.65
C ALA A 28 -2.45 13.20 9.21
N GLU A 29 -3.23 12.41 8.50
CA GLU A 29 -4.61 12.06 8.87
C GLU A 29 -4.77 10.56 9.15
N ARG A 30 -3.88 9.73 8.59
CA ARG A 30 -3.98 8.28 8.64
C ARG A 30 -2.62 7.61 8.46
N GLN A 31 -2.45 6.48 9.12
CA GLN A 31 -1.36 5.56 8.90
C GLN A 31 -1.86 4.49 7.94
N LEU A 32 -1.09 4.19 6.90
CA LEU A 32 -1.42 3.16 5.93
C LEU A 32 -0.31 2.11 5.93
N THR A 33 -0.69 0.83 5.91
CA THR A 33 0.24 -0.29 5.75
C THR A 33 -0.15 -1.09 4.52
N ALA A 34 0.79 -1.38 3.64
CA ALA A 34 0.56 -2.19 2.45
C ALA A 34 0.33 -3.67 2.81
N ILE A 35 -0.79 -4.21 2.32
CA ILE A 35 -1.21 -5.60 2.52
C ILE A 35 -1.06 -6.31 1.18
N GLY A 36 0.20 -6.60 0.83
CA GLY A 36 0.55 -7.37 -0.36
C GLY A 36 1.31 -6.57 -1.43
N GLY A 37 1.60 -7.25 -2.54
CA GLY A 37 2.47 -6.74 -3.59
C GLY A 37 3.93 -6.68 -3.13
N VAL A 38 4.77 -5.96 -3.88
CA VAL A 38 6.20 -5.82 -3.54
C VAL A 38 6.45 -4.96 -2.30
N PHE A 39 5.46 -4.20 -1.86
CA PHE A 39 5.54 -3.30 -0.70
C PHE A 39 5.00 -3.93 0.59
N HIS A 40 4.80 -5.25 0.64
CA HIS A 40 4.17 -5.91 1.78
C HIS A 40 4.84 -5.52 3.12
N ASN A 41 4.04 -5.04 4.07
CA ASN A 41 4.43 -4.49 5.37
C ASN A 41 5.11 -3.10 5.36
N GLU A 42 5.28 -2.45 4.22
CA GLU A 42 5.64 -1.03 4.22
C GLU A 42 4.49 -0.22 4.78
N SER A 43 4.80 0.70 5.69
CA SER A 43 3.82 1.59 6.30
C SER A 43 4.31 3.04 6.33
N GLY A 44 3.38 3.97 6.45
CA GLY A 44 3.71 5.38 6.62
C GLY A 44 2.52 6.22 7.07
N MET A 45 2.82 7.42 7.54
CA MET A 45 1.85 8.45 7.92
C MET A 45 1.60 9.39 6.75
N PHE A 46 0.34 9.54 6.38
CA PHE A 46 -0.04 10.31 5.20
C PHE A 46 -1.18 11.29 5.49
N CYS A 47 -1.11 12.45 4.86
CA CYS A 47 -2.29 13.26 4.60
C CYS A 47 -3.21 12.54 3.61
N ARG A 48 -4.47 12.98 3.47
CA ARG A 48 -5.41 12.30 2.58
C ARG A 48 -4.91 12.15 1.12
N PRO A 49 -4.44 13.21 0.41
CA PRO A 49 -3.99 13.06 -0.98
C PRO A 49 -2.77 12.13 -1.15
N CYS A 50 -1.80 12.20 -0.24
CA CYS A 50 -0.62 11.33 -0.32
C CYS A 50 -0.98 9.87 -0.03
N GLY A 51 -1.90 9.62 0.91
CA GLY A 51 -2.35 8.27 1.23
C GLY A 51 -3.14 7.61 0.10
N GLU A 52 -3.88 8.39 -0.70
CA GLU A 52 -4.54 7.89 -1.91
C GLU A 52 -3.50 7.44 -2.95
N LYS A 53 -2.44 8.23 -3.15
CA LYS A 53 -1.32 7.88 -4.04
C LYS A 53 -0.58 6.63 -3.57
N PHE A 54 -0.28 6.52 -2.27
CA PHE A 54 0.32 5.32 -1.68
C PHE A 54 -0.55 4.08 -1.96
N SER A 55 -1.85 4.17 -1.67
CA SER A 55 -2.79 3.06 -1.90
C SER A 55 -2.84 2.63 -3.37
N GLN A 56 -2.80 3.59 -4.31
CA GLN A 56 -2.76 3.31 -5.74
C GLN A 56 -1.45 2.61 -6.14
N SER A 57 -0.30 3.04 -5.61
CA SER A 57 0.98 2.37 -5.85
C SER A 57 0.96 0.92 -5.37
N VAL A 58 0.36 0.64 -4.20
CA VAL A 58 0.22 -0.74 -3.70
C VAL A 58 -0.68 -1.57 -4.61
N MET A 59 -1.80 -1.02 -5.11
CA MET A 59 -2.64 -1.72 -6.09
C MET A 59 -1.91 -2.03 -7.40
N ASN A 60 -1.17 -1.05 -7.94
CA ASN A 60 -0.41 -1.25 -9.17
C ASN A 60 0.64 -2.36 -8.99
N SER A 61 1.31 -2.39 -7.84
CA SER A 61 2.27 -3.44 -7.49
C SER A 61 1.64 -4.81 -7.32
N LEU A 62 0.43 -4.88 -6.76
CA LEU A 62 -0.35 -6.12 -6.68
C LEU A 62 -0.72 -6.65 -8.08
N GLN A 63 -1.15 -5.77 -8.98
CA GLN A 63 -1.47 -6.12 -10.36
C GLN A 63 -0.24 -6.58 -11.14
N ALA A 64 0.90 -5.89 -10.97
CA ALA A 64 2.16 -6.31 -11.57
C ALA A 64 2.61 -7.68 -11.05
N ALA A 65 2.48 -7.93 -9.73
CA ALA A 65 2.79 -9.23 -9.14
C ALA A 65 1.89 -10.35 -9.68
N THR A 66 0.60 -10.08 -9.96
CA THR A 66 -0.28 -11.06 -10.61
C THR A 66 0.04 -11.27 -12.10
N ALA A 67 0.48 -10.24 -12.81
CA ALA A 67 0.85 -10.36 -14.22
C ALA A 67 2.11 -11.21 -14.43
N VAL A 68 3.08 -11.12 -13.51
CA VAL A 68 4.29 -11.97 -13.52
C VAL A 68 3.96 -13.45 -13.26
N GLN A 69 2.82 -13.76 -12.65
CA GLN A 69 2.42 -15.16 -12.40
C GLN A 69 1.75 -15.84 -13.61
N LEU A 70 1.53 -15.13 -14.73
CA LEU A 70 0.94 -15.68 -15.96
C LEU A 70 1.95 -16.10 -17.03
N ASP A 71 3.25 -16.19 -16.71
CA ASP A 71 4.23 -16.92 -17.53
C ASP A 71 4.46 -18.34 -16.96
N PRO A 72 3.59 -19.34 -17.25
CA PRO A 72 4.01 -20.71 -17.19
C PRO A 72 4.84 -21.03 -18.43
N GLN A 73 6.06 -21.51 -18.18
CA GLN A 73 6.89 -22.33 -19.07
C GLN A 73 8.04 -21.62 -19.79
N GLN A 74 9.18 -21.57 -19.11
CA GLN A 74 10.45 -21.91 -19.75
C GLN A 74 11.02 -23.14 -19.02
N ASN A 75 10.53 -24.31 -19.41
CA ASN A 75 11.16 -25.59 -19.14
C ASN A 75 11.86 -26.05 -20.43
N ALA A 76 13.13 -26.44 -20.25
CA ALA A 76 14.00 -27.18 -21.16
C ALA A 76 14.58 -26.44 -22.38
#